data_AF-A0A857FSQ6-F1
#
_entry.id   AF-A0A857FSQ6-F1
#
_cell.length_a   1.000
_cell.length_b   1.000
_cell.length_c   1.000
_cell.angle_alpha   90.00
_cell.angle_beta   90.00
_cell.angle_gamma   90.00
#
_symmetry.space_group_name_H-M   'P 1'
#
loop_
_entity.id
_entity.type
_entity.pdbx_description
1 polymer ?
#
loop_
_entity_poly.entity_id
_entity_poly.type
_entity_poly.pdbx_seq_one_letter_code
_entity_poly.pdbx_strand_id
1 'polypeptide(L)'
;MSESVGKPNTTASWDDDIRERLRMIEDKLSLIIEILAPKESDGPTLDEILGRLVTLVAAQCPVLRHIDATTGRTLDIQEGRAPLTSRPEEKDGTGV
;
A
#
# COMPACT_ATOMS: atom_id res chain seq x y z
N MET A 1 -1.09 47.88 -17.97
CA MET A 1 -1.10 46.94 -16.83
C MET A 1 -1.16 45.55 -17.44
N SER A 2 -0.09 44.77 -17.31
CA SER A 2 -0.01 43.42 -17.88
C SER A 2 0.41 42.49 -16.75
N GLU A 3 -0.55 41.74 -16.22
CA GLU A 3 -0.31 40.67 -15.26
C GLU A 3 0.44 39.54 -15.95
N SER A 4 1.68 39.29 -15.52
CA SER A 4 2.38 38.05 -15.85
C SER A 4 1.85 36.94 -14.94
N VAL A 5 0.95 36.11 -15.47
CA VAL A 5 0.52 34.88 -14.81
C VAL A 5 1.75 33.97 -14.66
N GLY A 6 2.23 33.84 -13.43
CA GLY A 6 3.35 32.99 -13.07
C GLY A 6 3.04 31.53 -13.42
N LYS A 7 3.96 30.91 -14.16
CA LYS A 7 3.93 29.49 -14.50
C LYS A 7 3.99 28.67 -13.20
N PRO A 8 3.09 27.71 -12.95
CA PRO A 8 3.16 26.88 -11.75
C PRO A 8 4.45 26.06 -11.76
N ASN A 9 5.20 26.12 -10.66
CA ASN A 9 6.43 25.35 -10.44
C ASN A 9 6.10 23.86 -10.22
N THR A 10 5.74 23.15 -11.29
CA THR A 10 5.44 21.72 -11.28
C THR A 10 6.63 20.86 -10.85
N THR A 11 7.85 21.36 -11.02
CA THR A 11 9.10 20.65 -10.69
C THR A 11 9.33 20.51 -9.19
N ALA A 12 8.94 21.51 -8.38
CA ALA A 12 9.09 21.46 -6.92
C ALA A 12 8.21 20.36 -6.29
N SER A 13 7.00 20.17 -6.82
CA SER A 13 6.08 19.13 -6.34
C SER A 13 6.56 17.71 -6.65
N TRP A 14 7.30 17.51 -7.74
CA TRP A 14 7.84 16.21 -8.11
C TRP A 14 9.03 15.81 -7.24
N ASP A 15 9.91 16.76 -6.92
CA ASP A 15 11.05 16.51 -6.02
C ASP A 15 10.58 16.15 -4.60
N ASP A 16 9.48 16.74 -4.14
CA ASP A 16 8.91 16.44 -2.83
C ASP A 16 8.23 15.06 -2.79
N ASP A 17 7.52 14.66 -3.86
CA ASP A 17 6.98 13.29 -3.99
C ASP A 17 8.11 12.24 -4.03
N ILE A 18 9.18 12.51 -4.76
CA ILE A 18 10.34 11.62 -4.83
C ILE A 18 11.01 11.49 -3.46
N ARG A 19 11.17 12.60 -2.71
CA ARG A 19 11.71 12.58 -1.35
C ARG A 19 10.86 11.76 -0.39
N GLU A 20 9.54 11.91 -0.44
CA GLU A 20 8.63 11.15 0.41
C GLU A 20 8.67 9.65 0.08
N ARG A 21 8.75 9.31 -1.21
CA ARG A 21 8.90 7.91 -1.65
C ARG A 21 10.23 7.31 -1.22
N LEU A 22 11.32 8.06 -1.27
CA LEU A 22 12.63 7.62 -0.77
C LEU A 22 12.60 7.41 0.75
N ARG A 23 11.93 8.29 1.49
CA ARG A 23 11.75 8.16 2.95
C ARG A 23 10.95 6.90 3.31
N MET A 24 9.84 6.65 2.62
CA MET A 24 9.06 5.42 2.78
C MET A 24 9.87 4.15 2.45
N ILE A 25 10.77 4.22 1.47
CA ILE A 25 11.66 3.10 1.13
C ILE A 25 12.68 2.89 2.25
N GLU A 26 13.28 3.96 2.79
CA GLU A 26 14.22 3.91 3.91
C GLU A 26 13.57 3.30 5.17
N ASP A 27 12.35 3.70 5.51
CA ASP A 27 11.60 3.18 6.65
C ASP A 27 11.34 1.66 6.51
N LYS A 28 10.92 1.23 5.31
CA LYS A 28 10.70 -0.19 5.02
C LYS A 28 11.98 -1.00 5.06
N LEU A 29 13.08 -0.47 4.53
CA LEU A 29 14.40 -1.13 4.56
C LEU A 29 14.91 -1.24 6.00
N SER A 30 14.71 -0.22 6.83
CA SER A 30 15.09 -0.24 8.25
C SER A 30 14.34 -1.34 9.01
N LEU A 31 13.03 -1.47 8.77
CA LEU A 31 12.23 -2.54 9.35
C LEU A 31 12.70 -3.94 8.91
N ILE A 32 13.07 -4.10 7.63
CA ILE A 32 13.60 -5.36 7.11
C ILE A 32 14.93 -5.71 7.80
N ILE A 33 15.82 -4.73 8.00
CA ILE A 33 17.10 -4.93 8.69
C ILE A 33 16.84 -5.34 10.15
N GLU A 34 15.90 -4.70 10.84
CA GLU A 34 15.54 -5.06 12.22
C GLU A 34 15.04 -6.52 12.33
N ILE A 35 14.30 -6.99 11.33
CA ILE A 35 13.79 -8.37 11.28
C ILE A 35 14.89 -9.37 10.95
N LEU A 36 15.77 -9.06 9.98
CA LEU A 36 16.76 -9.99 9.44
C LEU A 36 18.10 -10.01 10.21
N ALA A 37 18.42 -8.93 10.93
CA ALA A 37 19.67 -8.77 11.67
C ALA A 37 19.38 -8.28 13.10
N PRO A 38 18.76 -9.13 13.94
CA PRO A 38 18.51 -8.80 15.33
C PRO A 38 19.84 -8.51 16.04
N LYS A 39 19.89 -7.42 16.82
CA LYS A 39 21.00 -7.17 17.76
C LYS A 39 21.04 -8.30 18.78
N GLU A 40 22.20 -8.56 19.39
CA GLU A 40 22.35 -9.49 20.52
C GLU A 40 21.58 -8.96 21.75
N SER A 41 20.29 -9.25 21.70
CA SER A 41 19.26 -9.26 22.71
C SER A 41 18.57 -10.59 22.46
N ASP A 42 18.09 -11.27 23.49
CA ASP A 42 17.10 -12.33 23.28
C ASP A 42 16.06 -11.77 22.31
N GLY A 43 15.92 -12.41 21.14
CA GLY A 43 15.27 -11.85 19.96
C GLY A 43 13.81 -11.45 20.20
N PRO A 44 13.12 -10.90 19.18
CA PRO A 44 11.72 -10.56 19.34
C PRO A 44 10.95 -11.77 19.85
N THR A 45 10.12 -11.54 20.86
CA THR A 45 9.31 -12.61 21.44
C THR A 45 8.37 -13.17 20.38
N LEU A 46 7.91 -14.42 20.55
CA LEU A 46 6.93 -15.02 19.63
C LEU A 46 5.70 -14.12 19.46
N ASP A 47 5.25 -13.47 20.53
CA ASP A 47 4.10 -12.57 20.52
C ASP A 47 4.35 -11.31 19.68
N GLU A 48 5.57 -10.77 19.72
CA GLU A 48 5.96 -9.64 18.87
C GLU A 48 6.02 -10.03 17.40
N ILE A 49 6.52 -11.22 17.08
CA ILE A 49 6.55 -11.74 15.71
C ILE A 49 5.12 -11.97 15.20
N LEU A 50 4.25 -12.58 16.03
CA LEU A 50 2.85 -12.82 15.69
C LEU A 50 2.08 -11.51 15.49
N GLY A 51 2.30 -10.51 16.34
CA GLY A 51 1.70 -9.17 16.20
C GLY A 51 2.12 -8.47 14.90
N ARG A 52 3.41 -8.55 14.55
CA ARG A 52 3.93 -8.01 13.28
C ARG A 52 3.34 -8.73 12.08
N LEU A 53 3.17 -10.06 12.14
CA LEU A 53 2.59 -10.86 11.07
C LEU A 53 1.11 -10.52 10.82
N VAL A 54 0.31 -10.41 11.89
CA VAL A 54 -1.11 -10.02 11.78
C VAL A 54 -1.25 -8.64 11.14
N THR A 55 -0.41 -7.68 11.56
CA THR A 55 -0.39 -6.32 11.01
C THR A 55 -0.05 -6.35 9.52
N LEU A 56 0.96 -7.14 9.13
CA LEU A 56 1.37 -7.27 7.74
C LEU A 56 0.27 -7.91 6.86
N VAL A 57 -0.37 -8.97 7.34
CA VAL A 57 -1.45 -9.64 6.61
C VAL A 57 -2.66 -8.71 6.46
N ALA A 58 -3.06 -7.99 7.51
CA ALA A 58 -4.16 -7.04 7.47
C ALA A 58 -3.90 -5.91 6.44
N ALA A 59 -2.65 -5.41 6.38
CA ALA A 59 -2.25 -4.40 5.41
C ALA A 59 -2.30 -4.92 3.95
N GLN A 60 -2.23 -6.23 3.73
CA GLN A 60 -2.30 -6.86 2.40
C GLN A 60 -3.74 -7.16 1.95
N CYS A 61 -4.72 -7.19 2.86
CA CYS A 61 -6.12 -7.48 2.53
C CYS A 61 -6.72 -6.56 1.43
N PRO A 62 -6.46 -5.24 1.39
CA PRO A 62 -6.92 -4.38 0.30
C PRO A 62 -6.34 -4.77 -1.06
N VAL A 63 -5.06 -5.16 -1.10
CA VAL A 63 -4.38 -5.59 -2.33
C VAL A 63 -4.96 -6.92 -2.82
N LEU A 64 -5.19 -7.87 -1.92
CA LEU A 64 -5.82 -9.16 -2.26
C LEU A 64 -7.25 -8.97 -2.81
N ARG A 65 -8.07 -8.13 -2.16
CA ARG A 65 -9.41 -7.78 -2.67
C ARG A 65 -9.35 -7.14 -4.06
N HIS A 66 -8.34 -6.32 -4.32
CA HIS A 66 -8.15 -5.73 -5.63
C HIS A 66 -7.81 -6.79 -6.70
N ILE A 67 -6.91 -7.73 -6.36
CA ILE A 67 -6.54 -8.85 -7.23
C ILE A 67 -7.74 -9.74 -7.54
N ASP A 68 -8.58 -10.06 -6.55
CA ASP A 68 -9.79 -10.87 -6.77
C ASP A 68 -10.75 -10.15 -7.73
N ALA A 69 -10.94 -8.84 -7.55
CA ALA A 69 -11.82 -8.05 -8.40
C ALA A 69 -11.31 -7.87 -9.84
N THR A 70 -9.98 -7.79 -10.05
CA THR A 70 -9.41 -7.70 -11.40
C THR A 70 -9.36 -9.06 -12.08
N THR A 71 -9.04 -10.12 -11.34
CA THR A 71 -9.07 -11.50 -11.83
C THR A 71 -10.48 -11.89 -12.24
N GLY A 72 -11.49 -11.63 -11.40
CA GLY A 72 -12.89 -11.91 -11.73
C GLY A 72 -13.35 -11.19 -13.00
N ARG A 73 -13.05 -9.89 -13.13
CA ARG A 73 -13.35 -9.13 -14.37
C ARG A 73 -12.65 -9.69 -15.59
N THR A 74 -11.40 -10.15 -15.45
CA THR A 74 -10.63 -10.73 -16.56
C THR A 74 -11.26 -12.04 -17.03
N LEU A 75 -11.69 -12.90 -16.09
CA LEU A 75 -12.37 -14.15 -16.40
C LEU A 75 -13.72 -13.91 -17.07
N ASP A 76 -14.52 -12.95 -16.59
CA ASP A 76 -15.80 -12.60 -17.22
C ASP A 76 -15.62 -12.20 -18.70
N ILE A 77 -14.61 -11.38 -19.00
CA ILE A 77 -14.28 -10.96 -20.37
C ILE A 77 -13.88 -12.18 -21.22
N GLN A 78 -13.03 -13.06 -20.70
CA GLN A 78 -12.57 -14.26 -21.41
C GLN A 78 -13.72 -15.24 -21.70
N GLU A 79 -14.71 -15.30 -20.81
CA GLU A 79 -15.90 -16.15 -20.96
C GLU A 79 -17.03 -15.47 -21.76
N GLY A 80 -16.82 -14.25 -22.26
CA GLY A 80 -17.80 -13.49 -23.04
C GLY A 80 -18.98 -12.95 -22.22
N ARG A 81 -18.85 -12.88 -20.89
CA ARG A 81 -19.84 -12.31 -19.97
C ARG A 81 -19.58 -10.81 -19.75
N ALA A 82 -20.63 -10.07 -19.39
CA ALA A 82 -20.51 -8.66 -19.02
C ALA A 82 -19.86 -8.54 -17.63
N PRO A 83 -18.73 -7.83 -17.46
CA PRO A 83 -18.05 -7.75 -16.17
C PRO A 83 -18.87 -6.96 -15.15
N LEU A 84 -18.92 -7.45 -13.91
CA LEU A 84 -19.53 -6.71 -12.79
C LEU A 84 -18.70 -5.44 -12.51
N THR A 85 -19.33 -4.26 -12.64
CA THR A 85 -18.70 -2.94 -12.45
C THR A 85 -18.70 -2.45 -11.00
N SER A 86 -19.34 -3.19 -10.09
CA SER A 86 -19.41 -2.85 -8.68
C SER A 86 -18.02 -2.90 -8.05
N ARG A 87 -17.47 -1.72 -7.75
CA ARG A 87 -16.30 -1.54 -6.89
C ARG A 87 -16.53 -2.36 -5.61
N PRO A 88 -15.54 -3.14 -5.13
CA PRO A 88 -15.69 -3.80 -3.85
C PRO A 88 -15.89 -2.70 -2.81
N GLU A 89 -17.09 -2.60 -2.23
CA GLU A 89 -17.32 -1.73 -1.10
C GLU A 89 -16.33 -2.14 0.00
N GLU A 90 -15.59 -1.16 0.50
CA GLU A 90 -14.97 -1.28 1.81
C GLU A 90 -16.10 -1.51 2.81
N LYS A 91 -16.40 -2.78 3.10
CA LYS A 91 -16.98 -3.11 4.39
C LYS A 91 -15.92 -2.76 5.42
N ASP A 92 -15.91 -1.49 5.83
CA ASP A 92 -15.36 -1.11 7.11
C ASP A 92 -16.04 -1.98 8.15
N GLY A 93 -15.24 -2.80 8.83
CA GLY A 93 -15.67 -3.71 9.88
C GLY A 93 -16.15 -2.97 11.12
N THR A 94 -17.22 -2.20 11.01
CA THR A 94 -17.99 -1.65 12.13
C THR A 94 -19.38 -2.30 12.12
N GLY A 95 -19.38 -3.60 12.38
CA GLY A 95 -20.56 -4.33 12.79
C GLY A 95 -20.28 -4.93 14.16
N VAL A 96 -20.95 -4.35 15.17
CA VAL A 96 -21.13 -4.77 16.58
C VAL A 96 -20.71 -6.21 16.90
#